data_AF-A0A554LNN9-F1
#
_entry.id   AF-A0A554LNN9-F1
#
_cell.length_a   1.000
_cell.length_b   1.000
_cell.length_c   1.000
_cell.angle_alpha   90.00
_cell.angle_beta   90.00
_cell.angle_gamma   90.00
#
_symmetry.space_group_name_H-M   'P 1'
#
loop_
_entity.id
_entity.type
_entity.pdbx_description
1 polymer ?
#
loop_
_entity_poly.entity_id
_entity_poly.type
_entity_poly.pdbx_seq_one_letter_code
_entity_poly.pdbx_strand_id
1 'polypeptide(L)'
;MRQDWSIIMLGIKTKEKRAIKMKKAIIILASIFLLSAVAQTVLAHQPRIIYFKQGDINIDNPEVSQVFYDKLSGQPRNYFINSDKDFNLYINLLVPEFVNANGRYSANVFLLNGDKEQLVVFIDGFLQNWEEFYEPFARDYYLKGPEFEQRVLAGNYRIEVFSEKNWGEYVLTIGKDEVFAFPEVFNIYWQLPLLKLDFFKTSVLQFFLTPFGIAGISTVFGLLIVILVINFLIAFIRQKIENRRAKTILLTSVGMQVKEEIKKMLRKPAYDILVGFITTASKYNEDASFVKKDLEAMKEMGFNIEEIDIEGKKQGELKKLLDSKDIVFVEGGNAFFLLKCMRESGFEKVMRKLLKRGVVYIGVSAGSIVAGQTIETVGWNNRDKNTVGLKNLKGLRLVPFNVFVHYQSEQAEMIKQNLRESKHPLRILTDEQAILVQGRTMLLLGKGEEVAFERAKK
;
A
#
# COMPACT_ATOMS: atom_id res chain seq x y z
N MET A 1 -21.65 -27.23 20.95
CA MET A 1 -21.86 -25.93 21.60
C MET A 1 -20.72 -24.99 21.21
N ARG A 2 -20.99 -24.02 20.33
CA ARG A 2 -20.07 -22.93 20.01
C ARG A 2 -20.27 -21.85 21.07
N GLN A 3 -19.23 -21.50 21.83
CA GLN A 3 -19.26 -20.33 22.70
C GLN A 3 -18.69 -19.12 21.95
N ASP A 4 -19.54 -18.09 21.87
CA ASP A 4 -19.35 -16.81 21.21
C ASP A 4 -18.19 -16.00 21.79
N TRP A 5 -17.38 -15.45 20.90
CA TRP A 5 -16.33 -14.47 21.19
C TRP A 5 -16.90 -13.05 21.06
N SER A 6 -17.50 -12.54 22.14
CA SER A 6 -18.07 -11.19 22.18
C SER A 6 -17.45 -10.33 23.29
N ILE A 7 -16.13 -10.07 23.23
CA ILE A 7 -15.49 -9.04 24.07
C ILE A 7 -14.49 -8.20 23.25
N ILE A 8 -15.00 -7.30 22.39
CA ILE A 8 -14.20 -6.22 21.76
C ILE A 8 -14.82 -4.82 21.97
N MET A 9 -15.96 -4.68 22.65
CA MET A 9 -16.63 -3.38 22.78
C MET A 9 -16.53 -2.81 24.20
N LEU A 10 -15.42 -2.14 24.52
CA LEU A 10 -15.37 -1.09 25.56
C LEU A 10 -14.13 -0.21 25.36
N GLY A 11 -14.33 0.89 24.63
CA GLY A 11 -13.28 1.87 24.34
C GLY A 11 -13.77 3.08 23.55
N ILE A 12 -14.99 3.55 23.85
CA ILE A 12 -15.59 4.75 23.24
C ILE A 12 -15.59 5.85 24.30
N LYS A 13 -14.50 6.62 24.40
CA LYS A 13 -14.53 7.99 24.95
C LYS A 13 -13.35 8.89 24.54
N THR A 14 -12.54 8.49 23.57
CA THR A 14 -11.44 9.33 23.02
C THR A 14 -11.51 9.55 21.51
N LYS A 15 -12.67 9.32 20.88
CA LYS A 15 -12.83 9.40 19.41
C LYS A 15 -13.11 10.82 18.87
N GLU A 16 -13.65 11.74 19.67
CA GLU A 16 -14.10 13.05 19.16
C GLU A 16 -12.96 14.00 18.75
N LYS A 17 -11.91 14.16 19.57
CA LYS A 17 -10.83 15.10 19.23
C LYS A 17 -9.95 14.67 18.04
N ARG A 18 -9.89 13.37 17.71
CA ARG A 18 -9.16 12.85 16.54
C ARG A 18 -9.97 12.90 15.25
N ALA A 19 -11.29 12.69 15.32
CA ALA A 19 -12.17 12.81 14.16
C ALA A 19 -12.17 14.24 13.58
N ILE A 20 -12.05 15.26 14.42
CA ILE A 20 -12.07 16.68 14.00
C ILE A 20 -10.82 17.05 13.20
N LYS A 21 -9.61 16.60 13.58
CA LYS A 21 -8.37 16.84 12.80
C LYS A 21 -8.37 16.09 11.46
N MET A 22 -8.94 14.89 11.42
CA MET A 22 -9.00 14.06 10.22
C MET A 22 -10.05 14.57 9.22
N LYS A 23 -11.20 15.05 9.71
CA LYS A 23 -12.21 15.74 8.90
C LYS A 23 -11.64 16.99 8.23
N LYS A 24 -10.85 17.80 8.95
CA LYS A 24 -10.20 18.99 8.36
C LYS A 24 -9.23 18.63 7.23
N ALA A 25 -8.44 17.57 7.37
CA ALA A 25 -7.52 17.14 6.31
C ALA A 25 -8.25 16.58 5.08
N ILE A 26 -9.32 15.80 5.28
CA ILE A 26 -10.16 15.27 4.19
C ILE A 26 -10.91 16.40 3.49
N ILE A 27 -11.42 17.38 4.24
CA ILE A 27 -12.08 18.57 3.68
C ILE A 27 -11.07 19.38 2.85
N ILE A 28 -9.84 19.57 3.32
CA ILE A 28 -8.79 20.29 2.58
C ILE A 28 -8.43 19.55 1.27
N LEU A 29 -8.25 18.22 1.31
CA LEU A 29 -8.00 17.40 0.12
C LEU A 29 -9.17 17.41 -0.87
N ALA A 30 -10.41 17.32 -0.36
CA ALA A 30 -11.61 17.40 -1.17
C ALA A 30 -11.80 18.80 -1.79
N SER A 31 -11.43 19.88 -1.08
CA SER A 31 -11.47 21.24 -1.63
C SER A 31 -10.39 21.49 -2.68
N ILE A 32 -9.22 20.85 -2.61
CA ILE A 32 -8.21 20.89 -3.67
C ILE A 32 -8.71 20.15 -4.92
N PHE A 33 -9.40 19.02 -4.74
CA PHE A 33 -10.01 18.26 -5.83
C PHE A 33 -11.23 18.98 -6.47
N LEU A 34 -12.02 19.69 -5.66
CA LEU A 34 -13.11 20.53 -6.17
C LEU A 34 -12.59 21.77 -6.92
N LEU A 35 -11.44 22.33 -6.54
CA LEU A 35 -10.83 23.46 -7.25
C LEU A 35 -10.31 23.07 -8.64
N SER A 36 -9.90 21.82 -8.87
CA SER A 36 -9.58 21.32 -10.22
C SER A 36 -10.82 21.08 -11.09
N ALA A 37 -11.99 20.87 -10.50
CA ALA A 37 -13.24 20.68 -11.23
C ALA A 37 -13.85 22.00 -11.77
N VAL A 38 -13.28 23.15 -11.39
CA VAL A 38 -13.74 24.49 -11.82
C VAL A 38 -12.93 25.03 -13.01
N ALA A 39 -11.98 24.27 -13.56
CA ALA A 39 -11.24 24.66 -14.76
C ALA A 39 -12.05 24.39 -16.04
N GLN A 40 -13.03 25.27 -16.28
CA GLN A 40 -13.38 25.94 -17.55
C GLN A 40 -13.80 25.06 -18.74
N THR A 41 -14.95 25.43 -19.32
CA THR A 41 -15.43 24.98 -20.64
C THR A 41 -14.44 25.38 -21.72
N VAL A 42 -13.45 24.52 -21.97
CA VAL A 42 -12.48 24.75 -23.04
C VAL A 42 -13.07 24.28 -24.36
N LEU A 43 -13.77 25.20 -25.03
CA LEU A 43 -14.21 25.07 -26.41
C LEU A 43 -12.97 24.73 -27.26
N ALA A 44 -12.83 23.45 -27.61
CA ALA A 44 -11.67 22.94 -28.31
C ALA A 44 -12.18 22.09 -29.47
N HIS A 45 -11.67 22.38 -30.66
CA HIS A 45 -11.88 21.52 -31.82
C HIS A 45 -11.42 20.10 -31.51
N GLN A 46 -12.10 19.10 -32.06
CA GLN A 46 -11.68 17.71 -31.90
C GLN A 46 -10.51 17.41 -32.84
N PRO A 47 -9.27 17.23 -32.34
CA PRO A 47 -8.14 16.94 -33.20
C PRO A 47 -8.24 15.51 -33.75
N ARG A 48 -7.86 15.37 -35.02
CA ARG A 48 -7.81 14.10 -35.75
C ARG A 48 -6.46 14.00 -36.45
N ILE A 49 -5.53 13.27 -35.84
CA ILE A 49 -4.24 12.94 -36.46
C ILE A 49 -4.43 11.85 -37.51
N ILE A 50 -4.27 12.19 -38.80
CA ILE A 50 -4.52 11.25 -39.89
C ILE A 50 -3.40 11.17 -40.94
N TYR A 51 -2.32 11.94 -40.80
CA TYR A 51 -1.13 11.86 -41.68
C TYR A 51 -0.39 10.51 -41.66
N PHE A 52 -0.74 9.59 -40.76
CA PHE A 52 -0.27 8.20 -40.77
C PHE A 52 -1.26 7.21 -41.41
N LYS A 53 -2.50 7.64 -41.70
CA LYS A 53 -3.55 6.78 -42.24
C LYS A 53 -3.50 6.76 -43.77
N GLN A 54 -3.49 5.57 -44.35
CA GLN A 54 -3.62 5.37 -45.80
C GLN A 54 -5.10 5.31 -46.19
N GLY A 55 -5.40 5.71 -47.44
CA GLY A 55 -6.75 5.65 -48.00
C GLY A 55 -7.64 6.84 -47.64
N ASP A 56 -8.94 6.64 -47.81
CA ASP A 56 -9.98 7.66 -47.65
C ASP A 56 -10.37 7.87 -46.19
N ILE A 57 -10.84 9.08 -45.88
CA ILE A 57 -11.21 9.48 -44.51
C ILE A 57 -12.70 9.77 -44.43
N ASN A 58 -13.42 9.06 -43.57
CA ASN A 58 -14.82 9.37 -43.28
C ASN A 58 -14.89 10.44 -42.19
N ILE A 59 -15.75 11.44 -42.41
CA ILE A 59 -16.09 12.50 -41.48
C ILE A 59 -17.49 12.21 -40.95
N ASP A 60 -17.56 11.79 -39.69
CA ASP A 60 -18.81 11.58 -38.98
C ASP A 60 -19.23 12.90 -38.31
N ASN A 61 -20.53 13.21 -38.29
CA ASN A 61 -21.10 14.45 -37.71
C ASN A 61 -20.43 15.73 -38.26
N PRO A 62 -20.66 16.09 -39.53
CA PRO A 62 -19.94 17.18 -40.22
C PRO A 62 -20.19 18.58 -39.64
N GLU A 63 -21.23 18.76 -38.81
CA GLU A 63 -21.49 20.03 -38.12
C GLU A 63 -20.63 20.19 -36.86
N VAL A 64 -20.20 19.07 -36.25
CA VAL A 64 -19.32 19.07 -35.07
C VAL A 64 -17.92 19.51 -35.47
N SER A 65 -17.36 20.44 -34.71
CA SER A 65 -16.08 21.05 -35.02
C SER A 65 -14.91 20.08 -34.85
N GLN A 66 -14.33 19.69 -35.97
CA GLN A 66 -13.26 18.70 -36.11
C GLN A 66 -12.10 19.29 -36.90
N VAL A 67 -10.87 18.95 -36.50
CA VAL A 67 -9.65 19.44 -37.12
C VAL A 67 -8.79 18.25 -37.55
N PHE A 68 -8.67 18.04 -38.85
CA PHE A 68 -7.90 16.97 -39.45
C PHE A 68 -6.49 17.46 -39.79
N TYR A 69 -5.49 16.89 -39.12
CA TYR A 69 -4.08 17.14 -39.39
C TYR A 69 -3.57 16.07 -40.37
N ASP A 70 -3.17 16.50 -41.57
CA ASP A 70 -2.79 15.59 -42.64
C ASP A 70 -1.56 16.08 -43.44
N LYS A 71 -1.05 15.21 -44.31
CA LYS A 71 0.10 15.47 -45.17
C LYS A 71 -0.13 14.88 -46.55
N LEU A 72 -0.01 15.70 -47.59
CA LEU A 72 -0.01 15.20 -48.96
C LEU A 72 1.37 14.63 -49.32
N SER A 73 1.37 13.53 -50.08
CA SER A 73 2.58 12.80 -50.49
C SER A 73 2.49 12.33 -51.95
N GLY A 74 2.29 13.27 -52.86
CA GLY A 74 2.24 13.08 -54.31
C GLY A 74 0.84 12.85 -54.90
N GLN A 75 -0.21 12.77 -54.09
CA GLN A 75 -1.60 12.65 -54.53
C GLN A 75 -2.53 13.53 -53.67
N PRO A 76 -3.69 13.96 -54.21
CA PRO A 76 -4.76 14.58 -53.41
C PRO A 76 -5.25 13.67 -52.30
N ARG A 77 -5.93 14.24 -51.31
CA ARG A 77 -6.57 13.50 -50.22
C ARG A 77 -8.07 13.64 -50.26
N ASN A 78 -8.78 12.52 -50.13
CA ASN A 78 -10.24 12.49 -50.11
C ASN A 78 -10.79 12.31 -48.71
N TYR A 79 -11.83 13.09 -48.42
CA TYR A 79 -12.65 13.00 -47.22
C TYR A 79 -14.11 12.80 -47.63
N PHE A 80 -14.83 11.96 -46.91
CA PHE A 80 -16.21 11.59 -47.24
C PHE A 80 -17.14 11.94 -46.10
N ILE A 81 -18.24 12.60 -46.41
CA ILE A 81 -19.35 12.88 -45.50
C ILE A 81 -20.57 12.14 -46.02
N ASN A 82 -21.21 11.35 -45.17
CA ASN A 82 -22.52 10.77 -45.43
C ASN A 82 -23.51 11.33 -44.41
N SER A 83 -24.51 12.07 -44.87
CA SER A 83 -25.54 12.65 -44.01
C SER A 83 -26.94 12.29 -44.51
N ASP A 84 -27.79 11.80 -43.60
CA ASP A 84 -29.21 11.54 -43.83
C ASP A 84 -30.09 12.79 -43.69
N LYS A 85 -29.49 13.92 -43.31
CA LYS A 85 -30.17 15.20 -43.06
C LYS A 85 -29.40 16.35 -43.71
N ASP A 86 -30.12 17.42 -44.01
CA ASP A 86 -29.51 18.70 -44.37
C ASP A 86 -28.64 19.19 -43.22
N PHE A 87 -27.50 19.78 -43.54
CA PHE A 87 -26.52 20.21 -42.55
C PHE A 87 -25.76 21.45 -43.03
N ASN A 88 -25.16 22.18 -42.10
CA ASN A 88 -24.28 23.30 -42.43
C ASN A 88 -22.86 22.79 -42.71
N LEU A 89 -22.43 22.82 -43.96
CA LEU A 89 -21.09 22.45 -44.35
C LEU A 89 -20.16 23.64 -44.16
N TYR A 90 -19.32 23.58 -43.13
CA TYR A 90 -18.21 24.50 -42.92
C TYR A 90 -16.89 23.80 -43.25
N ILE A 91 -16.05 24.48 -44.04
CA ILE A 91 -14.70 24.04 -44.39
C ILE A 91 -13.75 25.22 -44.22
N ASN A 92 -12.61 25.01 -43.58
CA ASN A 92 -11.48 25.94 -43.67
C ASN A 92 -10.16 25.18 -43.80
N LEU A 93 -9.27 25.72 -44.64
CA LEU A 93 -7.94 25.18 -44.88
C LEU A 93 -6.92 26.01 -44.12
N LEU A 94 -6.07 25.34 -43.34
CA LEU A 94 -4.97 25.95 -42.61
C LEU A 94 -3.66 25.25 -42.95
N VAL A 95 -2.55 25.94 -42.70
CA VAL A 95 -1.21 25.41 -42.92
C VAL A 95 -0.35 25.76 -41.70
N PRO A 96 0.45 24.83 -41.15
CA PRO A 96 1.34 25.14 -40.03
C PRO A 96 2.42 26.13 -40.46
N GLU A 97 2.41 27.33 -39.87
CA GLU A 97 3.18 28.48 -40.37
C GLU A 97 4.67 28.18 -40.44
N PHE A 98 5.26 27.66 -39.35
CA PHE A 98 6.70 27.42 -39.27
C PHE A 98 7.19 26.21 -40.07
N VAL A 99 6.31 25.28 -40.40
CA VAL A 99 6.68 24.03 -41.09
C VAL A 99 6.44 24.13 -42.59
N ASN A 100 5.40 24.86 -42.99
CA ASN A 100 4.98 24.95 -44.38
C ASN A 100 4.48 26.37 -44.76
N ALA A 101 5.23 27.42 -44.42
CA ALA A 101 4.84 28.83 -44.68
C ALA A 101 4.37 29.15 -46.12
N ASN A 102 4.88 28.43 -47.12
CA ASN A 102 4.51 28.63 -48.53
C ASN A 102 3.42 27.66 -49.02
N GLY A 103 2.88 26.82 -48.13
CA GLY A 103 1.83 25.87 -48.46
C GLY A 103 0.57 26.59 -48.91
N ARG A 104 0.06 26.21 -50.08
CA ARG A 104 -1.21 26.67 -50.64
C ARG A 104 -2.01 25.46 -51.07
N TYR A 105 -3.19 25.33 -50.48
CA TYR A 105 -4.06 24.17 -50.66
C TYR A 105 -5.45 24.65 -51.08
N SER A 106 -6.06 23.88 -51.96
CA SER A 106 -7.41 24.10 -52.44
C SER A 106 -8.24 22.86 -52.18
N ALA A 107 -9.57 23.02 -52.20
CA ALA A 107 -10.47 21.89 -52.03
C ALA A 107 -11.59 21.91 -53.07
N ASN A 108 -11.86 20.74 -53.66
CA ASN A 108 -13.08 20.50 -54.42
C ASN A 108 -14.10 19.80 -53.52
N VAL A 109 -15.34 20.26 -53.53
CA VAL A 109 -16.44 19.58 -52.85
C VAL A 109 -17.37 19.01 -53.92
N PHE A 110 -17.56 17.70 -53.92
CA PHE A 110 -18.45 17.00 -54.83
C PHE A 110 -19.64 16.41 -54.09
N LEU A 111 -20.83 16.50 -54.69
CA LEU A 111 -21.98 15.70 -54.32
C LEU A 111 -21.96 14.42 -55.16
N LEU A 112 -22.03 13.27 -54.49
CA LEU A 112 -21.98 11.95 -55.10
C LEU A 112 -23.41 11.39 -55.28
N ASN A 113 -23.78 11.15 -56.54
CA ASN A 113 -25.06 10.57 -56.93
C ASN A 113 -24.84 9.27 -57.72
N GLY A 114 -24.66 8.15 -57.01
CA GLY A 114 -24.21 6.89 -57.61
C GLY A 114 -22.79 7.04 -58.17
N ASP A 115 -22.60 6.72 -59.45
CA ASP A 115 -21.29 6.85 -60.13
C ASP A 115 -21.01 8.27 -60.65
N LYS A 116 -21.92 9.22 -60.47
CA LYS A 116 -21.76 10.61 -60.95
C LYS A 116 -21.31 11.53 -59.81
N GLU A 117 -20.28 12.30 -60.09
CA GLU A 117 -19.81 13.38 -59.21
C GLU A 117 -20.22 14.74 -59.76
N GLN A 118 -20.88 15.54 -58.93
CA GLN A 118 -21.23 16.93 -59.26
C GLN A 118 -20.43 17.88 -58.38
N LEU A 119 -19.63 18.77 -58.99
CA LEU A 119 -18.91 19.80 -58.26
C LEU A 119 -19.92 20.79 -57.63
N VAL A 120 -19.87 20.91 -56.31
CA VAL A 120 -20.68 21.82 -55.50
C VAL A 120 -19.97 23.15 -55.34
N VAL A 121 -18.69 23.11 -54.93
CA VAL A 121 -17.86 24.31 -54.77
C VAL A 121 -16.39 23.98 -55.01
N PHE A 122 -15.68 24.93 -55.61
CA PHE A 122 -14.23 24.97 -55.64
C PHE A 122 -13.73 26.05 -54.67
N ILE A 123 -12.97 25.63 -53.67
CA ILE A 123 -12.37 26.49 -52.65
C ILE A 123 -10.93 26.76 -53.10
N ASP A 124 -10.72 27.90 -53.75
CA ASP A 124 -9.42 28.29 -54.33
C ASP A 124 -8.50 28.92 -53.27
N GLY A 125 -7.49 28.17 -52.85
CA GLY A 125 -6.44 28.67 -51.95
C GLY A 125 -5.17 29.14 -52.64
N PHE A 126 -5.10 29.12 -53.98
CA PHE A 126 -3.93 29.63 -54.73
C PHE A 126 -4.04 31.13 -55.00
N LEU A 127 -5.25 31.62 -55.25
CA LEU A 127 -5.50 33.03 -55.52
C LEU A 127 -5.81 33.86 -54.26
N GLN A 128 -6.19 33.22 -53.17
CA GLN A 128 -6.55 33.90 -51.93
C GLN A 128 -5.33 34.19 -51.05
N ASN A 129 -5.41 35.29 -50.29
CA ASN A 129 -4.40 35.61 -49.29
C ASN A 129 -4.57 34.69 -48.07
N TRP A 130 -3.44 34.19 -47.56
CA TRP A 130 -3.41 33.40 -46.34
C TRP A 130 -2.88 34.29 -45.20
N GLU A 131 -3.64 34.41 -44.12
CA GLU A 131 -3.37 35.33 -43.02
C GLU A 131 -2.79 34.60 -41.81
N GLU A 132 -1.88 35.24 -41.07
CA GLU A 132 -1.37 34.67 -39.82
C GLU A 132 -2.50 34.50 -38.80
N PHE A 133 -2.62 33.30 -38.24
CA PHE A 133 -3.62 32.93 -37.24
C PHE A 133 -2.94 32.21 -36.07
N TYR A 134 -3.06 32.81 -34.88
CA TYR A 134 -2.61 32.19 -33.64
C TYR A 134 -3.75 31.47 -32.95
N GLU A 135 -3.61 30.16 -32.77
CA GLU A 135 -4.56 29.35 -32.02
C GLU A 135 -4.13 29.31 -30.54
N PRO A 136 -4.90 29.89 -29.61
CA PRO A 136 -4.44 30.10 -28.23
C PRO A 136 -4.51 28.84 -27.36
N PHE A 137 -5.26 27.81 -27.75
CA PHE A 137 -5.49 26.61 -26.94
C PHE A 137 -4.32 25.63 -27.02
N ALA A 138 -3.90 25.29 -28.23
CA ALA A 138 -2.67 24.55 -28.54
C ALA A 138 -1.43 25.46 -28.52
N ARG A 139 -1.59 26.78 -28.67
CA ARG A 139 -0.49 27.77 -28.82
C ARG A 139 0.35 27.50 -30.07
N ASP A 140 -0.32 27.28 -31.19
CA ASP A 140 0.31 27.06 -32.48
C ASP A 140 -0.06 28.16 -33.46
N TYR A 141 0.87 28.44 -34.36
CA TYR A 141 0.69 29.43 -35.41
C TYR A 141 0.37 28.73 -36.73
N TYR A 142 -0.63 29.26 -37.42
CA TYR A 142 -1.11 28.80 -38.69
C TYR A 142 -1.12 29.95 -39.68
N LEU A 143 -1.04 29.63 -40.96
CA LEU A 143 -1.59 30.47 -42.00
C LEU A 143 -3.01 30.00 -42.26
N LYS A 144 -3.98 30.90 -42.06
CA LYS A 144 -5.40 30.68 -42.33
C LYS A 144 -5.69 31.00 -43.78
N GLY A 145 -6.06 29.96 -44.53
CA GLY A 145 -6.45 30.03 -45.93
C GLY A 145 -7.95 30.22 -46.11
N PRO A 146 -8.48 29.86 -47.30
CA PRO A 146 -9.88 30.09 -47.64
C PRO A 146 -10.83 29.32 -46.71
N GLU A 147 -11.99 29.92 -46.45
CA GLU A 147 -13.11 29.29 -45.77
C GLU A 147 -14.35 29.25 -46.64
N PHE A 148 -15.19 28.25 -46.41
CA PHE A 148 -16.47 28.06 -47.07
C PHE A 148 -17.51 27.65 -46.03
N GLU A 149 -18.69 28.26 -46.10
CA GLU A 149 -19.83 27.91 -45.27
C GLU A 149 -21.11 27.95 -46.10
N GLN A 150 -21.81 26.83 -46.16
CA GLN A 150 -23.11 26.76 -46.81
C GLN A 150 -23.96 25.64 -46.22
N ARG A 151 -25.26 25.90 -46.08
CA ARG A 151 -26.24 24.86 -45.83
C ARG A 151 -26.44 24.00 -47.08
N VAL A 152 -26.17 22.71 -46.96
CA VAL A 152 -26.27 21.73 -48.04
C VAL A 152 -27.35 20.68 -47.72
N LEU A 153 -27.87 20.03 -48.76
CA LEU A 153 -28.90 18.99 -48.60
C LEU A 153 -28.30 17.69 -48.07
N ALA A 154 -29.14 16.83 -47.49
CA ALA A 154 -28.77 15.44 -47.19
C ALA A 154 -28.14 14.74 -48.41
N GLY A 155 -27.09 13.96 -48.20
CA GLY A 155 -26.37 13.29 -49.28
C GLY A 155 -24.98 12.81 -48.92
N ASN A 156 -24.30 12.24 -49.93
CA ASN A 156 -22.92 11.80 -49.85
C ASN A 156 -22.02 12.85 -50.50
N TYR A 157 -21.06 13.39 -49.76
CA TYR A 157 -20.13 14.39 -50.24
C TYR A 157 -18.70 13.87 -50.21
N ARG A 158 -17.91 14.21 -51.23
CA ARG A 158 -16.45 14.00 -51.28
C ARG A 158 -15.76 15.36 -51.27
N ILE A 159 -14.89 15.57 -50.31
CA ILE A 159 -13.99 16.73 -50.24
C ILE A 159 -12.61 16.24 -50.67
N GLU A 160 -12.11 16.79 -51.76
CA GLU A 160 -10.78 16.49 -52.28
C GLU A 160 -9.85 17.67 -52.00
N VAL A 161 -8.88 17.48 -51.11
CA VAL A 161 -7.88 18.49 -50.78
C VAL A 161 -6.59 18.24 -51.57
N PHE A 162 -6.08 19.27 -52.21
CA PHE A 162 -4.91 19.18 -53.09
C PHE A 162 -4.05 20.45 -53.02
N SER A 163 -2.81 20.35 -53.48
CA SER A 163 -1.91 21.49 -53.73
C SER A 163 -1.28 21.34 -55.11
N GLU A 164 -0.62 22.39 -55.63
CA GLU A 164 0.01 22.35 -56.95
C GLU A 164 0.92 21.13 -57.16
N LYS A 165 1.63 20.73 -56.10
CA LYS A 165 2.54 19.58 -56.12
C LYS A 165 1.95 18.35 -55.42
N ASN A 166 0.82 18.47 -54.74
CA ASN A 166 0.28 17.47 -53.82
C ASN A 166 1.30 17.02 -52.76
N TRP A 167 2.02 17.97 -52.16
CA TRP A 167 2.97 17.69 -51.09
C TRP A 167 2.78 18.64 -49.91
N GLY A 168 3.21 18.20 -48.72
CA GLY A 168 3.32 19.03 -47.53
C GLY A 168 2.15 18.89 -46.55
N GLU A 169 2.37 19.45 -45.36
CA GLU A 169 1.45 19.45 -44.22
C GLU A 169 0.34 20.49 -44.40
N TYR A 170 -0.90 20.09 -44.15
CA TYR A 170 -2.06 20.97 -44.14
C TYR A 170 -3.05 20.51 -43.07
N VAL A 171 -4.00 21.38 -42.78
CA VAL A 171 -5.05 21.13 -41.82
C VAL A 171 -6.40 21.44 -42.47
N LEU A 172 -7.33 20.49 -42.37
CA LEU A 172 -8.71 20.65 -42.82
C LEU A 172 -9.59 20.76 -41.58
N THR A 173 -10.27 21.89 -41.41
CA THR A 173 -11.25 22.07 -40.34
C THR A 173 -12.66 21.94 -40.90
N ILE A 174 -13.49 21.13 -40.25
CA ILE A 174 -14.88 20.84 -40.64
C ILE A 174 -15.80 21.11 -39.45
N GLY A 175 -16.96 21.73 -39.71
CA GLY A 175 -17.98 21.99 -38.69
C GLY A 175 -17.64 23.12 -37.72
N LYS A 176 -18.68 23.68 -37.09
CA LYS A 176 -18.58 24.79 -36.12
C LYS A 176 -19.17 24.46 -34.75
N ASP A 177 -19.93 23.38 -34.63
CA ASP A 177 -20.60 23.03 -33.37
C ASP A 177 -19.59 22.44 -32.39
N GLU A 178 -19.43 23.10 -31.25
CA GLU A 178 -18.51 22.68 -30.21
C GLU A 178 -19.20 21.70 -29.26
N VAL A 179 -18.90 20.40 -29.41
CA VAL A 179 -19.48 19.33 -28.61
C VAL A 179 -18.47 18.77 -27.61
N PHE A 180 -18.84 18.82 -26.34
CA PHE A 180 -18.03 18.33 -25.23
C PHE A 180 -18.34 16.89 -24.88
N ALA A 181 -17.45 15.97 -25.26
CA ALA A 181 -17.49 14.58 -24.83
C ALA A 181 -16.31 14.26 -23.90
N PHE A 182 -16.59 13.69 -22.73
CA PHE A 182 -15.56 13.32 -21.74
C PHE A 182 -14.42 12.44 -22.32
N PRO A 183 -14.68 11.48 -23.23
CA PRO A 183 -13.60 10.73 -23.89
C PRO A 183 -12.67 11.58 -24.77
N GLU A 184 -13.20 12.63 -25.42
CA GLU A 184 -12.40 13.49 -26.32
C GLU A 184 -11.37 14.33 -25.55
N VAL A 185 -11.66 14.70 -24.30
CA VAL A 185 -10.71 15.40 -23.43
C VAL A 185 -9.44 14.59 -23.24
N PHE A 186 -9.54 13.29 -22.97
CA PHE A 186 -8.36 12.41 -22.83
C PHE A 186 -7.60 12.27 -24.14
N ASN A 187 -8.31 12.20 -25.27
CA ASN A 187 -7.73 12.10 -26.59
C ASN A 187 -6.84 13.33 -26.89
N ILE A 188 -7.30 14.53 -26.54
CA ILE A 188 -6.56 15.78 -26.70
C ILE A 188 -5.23 15.74 -25.91
N TYR A 189 -5.23 15.31 -24.65
CA TYR A 189 -4.01 15.19 -23.84
C TYR A 189 -2.97 14.22 -24.44
N TRP A 190 -3.41 13.23 -25.23
CA TRP A 190 -2.52 12.30 -25.90
C TRP A 190 -2.06 12.81 -27.28
N GLN A 191 -2.97 13.40 -28.04
CA GLN A 191 -2.71 13.83 -29.41
C GLN A 191 -1.91 15.13 -29.50
N LEU A 192 -2.17 16.13 -28.65
CA LEU A 192 -1.47 17.42 -28.76
C LEU A 192 0.04 17.31 -28.55
N PRO A 193 0.57 16.54 -27.59
CA PRO A 193 2.01 16.29 -27.50
C PRO A 193 2.60 15.67 -28.78
N LEU A 194 1.88 14.76 -29.43
CA LEU A 194 2.31 14.16 -30.69
C LEU A 194 2.30 15.19 -31.83
N LEU A 195 1.25 16.00 -31.93
CA LEU A 195 1.18 17.10 -32.90
C LEU A 195 2.32 18.10 -32.72
N LYS A 196 2.63 18.48 -31.48
CA LYS A 196 3.76 19.37 -31.18
C LYS A 196 5.08 18.81 -31.72
N LEU A 197 5.35 17.52 -31.50
CA LEU A 197 6.60 16.87 -31.94
C LEU A 197 6.65 16.59 -33.45
N ASP A 198 5.57 16.07 -34.01
CA ASP A 198 5.59 15.48 -35.34
C ASP A 198 5.06 16.40 -36.43
N PHE A 199 4.06 17.24 -36.11
CA PHE A 199 3.38 18.09 -37.07
C PHE A 199 3.86 19.54 -37.02
N PHE A 200 3.87 20.15 -35.83
CA PHE A 200 4.25 21.56 -35.65
C PHE A 200 5.75 21.79 -35.43
N LYS A 201 6.50 20.75 -35.03
CA LYS A 201 7.93 20.85 -34.67
C LYS A 201 8.19 21.89 -33.56
N THR A 202 7.26 22.02 -32.62
CA THR A 202 7.31 22.95 -31.48
C THR A 202 7.47 22.19 -30.16
N SER A 203 7.74 22.91 -29.07
CA SER A 203 7.93 22.29 -27.76
C SER A 203 6.62 21.81 -27.16
N VAL A 204 6.59 20.55 -26.71
CA VAL A 204 5.48 19.96 -25.95
C VAL A 204 5.16 20.76 -24.67
N LEU A 205 6.16 21.45 -24.10
CA LEU A 205 5.95 22.31 -22.92
C LEU A 205 5.00 23.47 -23.19
N GLN A 206 4.91 23.96 -24.43
CA GLN A 206 3.98 25.04 -24.77
C GLN A 206 2.54 24.64 -24.47
N PHE A 207 2.17 23.38 -24.76
CA PHE A 207 0.87 22.80 -24.43
C PHE A 207 0.69 22.64 -22.92
N PHE A 208 1.66 22.03 -22.21
CA PHE A 208 1.53 21.79 -20.77
C PHE A 208 1.54 23.07 -19.92
N LEU A 209 2.02 24.19 -20.46
CA LEU A 209 1.97 25.51 -19.84
C LEU A 209 0.70 26.31 -20.18
N THR A 210 -0.26 25.72 -20.90
CA THR A 210 -1.60 26.29 -21.08
C THR A 210 -2.44 26.07 -19.80
N PRO A 211 -3.50 26.87 -19.56
CA PRO A 211 -4.42 26.61 -18.45
C PRO A 211 -4.96 25.17 -18.45
N PHE A 212 -5.26 24.63 -19.64
CA PHE A 212 -5.69 23.24 -19.81
C PHE A 212 -4.58 22.25 -19.43
N GLY A 213 -3.38 22.39 -20.00
CA GLY A 213 -2.22 21.54 -19.68
C GLY A 213 -1.88 21.53 -18.18
N ILE A 214 -1.91 22.70 -17.53
CA ILE A 214 -1.68 22.85 -16.10
C ILE A 214 -2.77 22.15 -15.28
N ALA A 215 -4.04 22.24 -15.69
CA ALA A 215 -5.15 21.56 -15.02
C ALA A 215 -4.98 20.03 -15.07
N GLY A 216 -4.57 19.48 -16.22
CA GLY A 216 -4.26 18.06 -16.37
C GLY A 216 -3.14 17.59 -15.45
N ILE A 217 -2.01 18.30 -15.45
CA ILE A 217 -0.86 17.99 -14.56
C ILE A 217 -1.27 18.08 -13.09
N SER A 218 -2.02 19.12 -12.72
CA SER A 218 -2.48 19.33 -11.35
C SER A 218 -3.39 18.20 -10.87
N THR A 219 -4.24 17.69 -11.75
CA THR A 219 -5.13 16.55 -11.47
C THR A 219 -4.33 15.28 -11.18
N VAL A 220 -3.34 14.96 -12.02
CA VAL A 220 -2.47 13.79 -11.84
C VAL A 220 -1.68 13.90 -10.53
N PHE A 221 -1.11 15.07 -10.25
CA PHE A 221 -0.36 15.31 -9.01
C PHE A 221 -1.25 15.20 -7.76
N GLY A 222 -2.48 15.70 -7.83
CA GLY A 222 -3.48 15.55 -6.78
C GLY A 222 -3.81 14.08 -6.47
N LEU A 223 -3.99 13.26 -7.51
CA LEU A 223 -4.23 11.81 -7.36
C LEU A 223 -3.04 11.10 -6.70
N LEU A 224 -1.81 11.44 -7.08
CA LEU A 224 -0.60 10.87 -6.45
C LEU A 224 -0.51 11.22 -4.95
N ILE A 225 -0.84 12.46 -4.57
CA ILE A 225 -0.91 12.85 -3.16
C ILE A 225 -1.95 12.02 -2.39
N VAL A 226 -3.14 11.82 -2.98
CA VAL A 226 -4.19 11.01 -2.34
C VAL A 226 -3.70 9.57 -2.10
N ILE A 227 -3.05 8.96 -3.09
CA ILE A 227 -2.47 7.60 -2.96
C ILE A 227 -1.42 7.57 -1.83
N LEU A 228 -0.53 8.55 -1.77
CA LEU A 228 0.48 8.65 -0.70
C LEU A 228 -0.17 8.77 0.68
N VAL A 229 -1.22 9.59 0.81
CA VAL A 229 -1.97 9.76 2.07
C VAL A 229 -2.67 8.46 2.48
N ILE A 230 -3.29 7.74 1.54
CA ILE A 230 -3.92 6.44 1.82
C ILE A 230 -2.88 5.44 2.33
N ASN A 231 -1.74 5.33 1.64
CA ASN A 231 -0.65 4.43 2.05
C ASN A 231 -0.12 4.78 3.44
N PHE A 232 0.06 6.07 3.73
CA PHE A 232 0.44 6.55 5.06
C PHE A 232 -0.60 6.16 6.13
N LEU A 233 -1.89 6.34 5.85
CA LEU A 233 -2.97 5.96 6.77
C LEU A 233 -3.01 4.46 7.04
N ILE A 234 -2.85 3.63 6.01
CA ILE A 234 -2.78 2.17 6.15
C ILE A 234 -1.60 1.78 7.05
N ALA A 235 -0.41 2.32 6.80
CA ALA A 235 0.77 2.07 7.62
C ALA A 235 0.56 2.51 9.09
N PHE A 236 -0.04 3.68 9.29
CA PHE A 236 -0.36 4.22 10.61
C PHE A 236 -1.37 3.34 11.37
N ILE A 237 -2.43 2.87 10.69
CA ILE A 237 -3.43 1.97 11.29
C ILE A 237 -2.79 0.63 11.66
N ARG A 238 -1.99 0.03 10.76
CA ARG A 238 -1.28 -1.22 11.01
C ARG A 238 -0.37 -1.12 12.23
N GLN A 239 0.43 -0.06 12.31
CA GLN A 239 1.30 0.21 13.46
C GLN A 239 0.51 0.34 14.76
N LYS A 240 -0.67 0.98 14.72
CA LYS A 240 -1.56 1.08 15.90
C LYS A 240 -2.15 -0.25 16.32
N ILE A 241 -2.53 -1.11 15.38
CA ILE A 241 -3.06 -2.45 15.68
C ILE A 241 -1.95 -3.29 16.34
N GLU A 242 -0.73 -3.26 15.79
CA GLU A 242 0.43 -3.96 16.35
C GLU A 242 0.74 -3.48 17.77
N ASN A 243 0.75 -2.16 18.01
CA ASN A 243 0.97 -1.59 19.34
C ASN A 243 -0.16 -1.84 20.34
N ARG A 244 -1.37 -2.20 19.86
CA ARG A 244 -2.50 -2.62 20.71
C ARG A 244 -2.53 -4.12 20.98
N ARG A 245 -1.61 -4.91 20.40
CA ARG A 245 -1.51 -6.34 20.73
C ARG A 245 -1.24 -6.47 22.23
N ALA A 246 -2.09 -7.25 22.89
CA ALA A 246 -1.85 -7.61 24.28
C ALA A 246 -0.50 -8.32 24.37
N LYS A 247 0.32 -7.98 25.37
CA LYS A 247 1.57 -8.71 25.63
C LYS A 247 1.20 -10.16 25.90
N THR A 248 1.78 -11.07 25.13
CA THR A 248 1.53 -12.51 25.25
C THR A 248 2.75 -13.19 25.84
N ILE A 249 2.54 -13.86 26.96
CA ILE A 249 3.57 -14.59 27.71
C ILE A 249 2.97 -15.96 28.06
N LEU A 250 3.65 -17.03 27.69
CA LEU A 250 3.30 -18.40 28.11
C LEU A 250 4.41 -18.92 29.03
N LEU A 251 4.04 -19.44 30.19
CA LEU A 251 4.96 -19.97 31.19
C LEU A 251 4.58 -21.43 31.47
N THR A 252 5.47 -22.38 31.18
CA THR A 252 5.24 -23.81 31.36
C THR A 252 6.31 -24.44 32.25
N SER A 253 5.96 -25.55 32.92
CA SER A 253 6.94 -26.36 33.65
C SER A 253 7.83 -27.15 32.70
N VAL A 254 7.22 -27.85 31.74
CA VAL A 254 7.91 -28.67 30.73
C VAL A 254 7.60 -28.11 29.34
N GLY A 255 8.58 -28.07 28.44
CA GLY A 255 8.53 -27.25 27.23
C GLY A 255 7.36 -27.53 26.30
N MET A 256 7.54 -28.44 25.34
CA MET A 256 6.53 -28.73 24.32
C MET A 256 5.41 -29.66 24.79
N GLN A 257 5.26 -29.86 26.12
CA GLN A 257 4.15 -30.64 26.69
C GLN A 257 2.79 -29.96 26.45
N VAL A 258 2.76 -28.63 26.29
CA VAL A 258 1.57 -27.82 25.97
C VAL A 258 1.51 -27.40 24.49
N LYS A 259 2.02 -28.25 23.58
CA LYS A 259 2.11 -27.96 22.14
C LYS A 259 0.77 -27.64 21.48
N GLU A 260 -0.32 -28.28 21.92
CA GLU A 260 -1.65 -28.02 21.36
C GLU A 260 -2.16 -26.63 21.75
N GLU A 261 -1.84 -26.16 22.95
CA GLU A 261 -2.16 -24.81 23.40
C GLU A 261 -1.30 -23.77 22.70
N ILE A 262 0.00 -24.06 22.49
CA ILE A 262 0.88 -23.23 21.66
C ILE A 262 0.27 -23.09 20.27
N LYS A 263 -0.16 -24.19 19.64
CA LYS A 263 -0.81 -24.22 18.32
C LYS A 263 -2.08 -23.36 18.27
N LYS A 264 -2.94 -23.45 19.29
CA LYS A 264 -4.17 -22.63 19.42
C LYS A 264 -3.89 -21.13 19.56
N MET A 265 -2.71 -20.76 20.08
CA MET A 265 -2.29 -19.37 20.23
C MET A 265 -1.71 -18.76 18.95
N LEU A 266 -1.23 -19.59 18.01
CA LEU A 266 -0.63 -19.12 16.76
C LEU A 266 -1.68 -18.43 15.89
N ARG A 267 -1.31 -17.26 15.37
CA ARG A 267 -2.17 -16.47 14.45
C ARG A 267 -1.73 -16.57 12.99
N LYS A 268 -0.64 -17.30 12.75
CA LYS A 268 -0.06 -17.62 11.45
C LYS A 268 0.20 -19.13 11.43
N PRO A 269 0.30 -19.75 10.26
CA PRO A 269 0.84 -21.10 10.16
C PRO A 269 2.22 -21.19 10.81
N ALA A 270 2.54 -22.32 11.43
CA ALA A 270 3.82 -22.49 12.14
C ALA A 270 5.05 -22.30 11.24
N TYR A 271 4.95 -22.67 9.96
CA TYR A 271 6.01 -22.47 8.95
C TYR A 271 6.27 -21.01 8.58
N ASP A 272 5.42 -20.07 8.99
CA ASP A 272 5.65 -18.62 8.81
C ASP A 272 6.17 -17.95 10.09
N ILE A 273 6.44 -18.74 11.14
CA ILE A 273 6.82 -18.22 12.46
C ILE A 273 8.30 -18.44 12.69
N LEU A 274 9.01 -17.34 12.94
CA LEU A 274 10.43 -17.35 13.32
C LEU A 274 10.58 -17.40 14.83
N VAL A 275 11.22 -18.46 15.34
CA VAL A 275 11.47 -18.70 16.76
C VAL A 275 12.94 -18.41 17.07
N GLY A 276 13.19 -17.53 18.04
CA GLY A 276 14.49 -17.43 18.71
C GLY A 276 14.48 -18.36 19.91
N PHE A 277 15.20 -19.47 19.82
CA PHE A 277 15.20 -20.56 20.79
C PHE A 277 16.42 -20.45 21.70
N ILE A 278 16.21 -19.90 22.90
CA ILE A 278 17.27 -19.56 23.84
C ILE A 278 17.68 -20.79 24.66
N THR A 279 18.85 -21.34 24.40
CA THR A 279 19.36 -22.57 25.03
C THR A 279 20.30 -22.33 26.22
N THR A 280 20.54 -21.07 26.59
CA THR A 280 21.57 -20.70 27.59
C THR A 280 21.41 -21.39 28.94
N ALA A 281 20.18 -21.58 29.42
CA ALA A 281 19.97 -22.16 30.75
C ALA A 281 20.50 -23.59 30.88
N SER A 282 20.49 -24.37 29.79
CA SER A 282 20.88 -25.78 29.77
C SER A 282 22.36 -26.02 29.44
N LYS A 283 23.13 -24.97 29.14
CA LYS A 283 24.52 -25.06 28.63
C LYS A 283 25.45 -25.91 29.49
N TYR A 284 25.25 -25.88 30.81
CA TYR A 284 26.06 -26.61 31.79
C TYR A 284 25.28 -27.71 32.53
N ASN A 285 24.13 -28.12 31.99
CA ASN A 285 23.40 -29.26 32.52
C ASN A 285 24.10 -30.56 32.11
N GLU A 286 24.18 -31.52 33.03
CA GLU A 286 24.72 -32.85 32.76
C GLU A 286 23.87 -33.60 31.71
N ASP A 287 22.54 -33.45 31.78
CA ASP A 287 21.59 -33.94 30.79
C ASP A 287 20.76 -32.77 30.22
N ALA A 288 20.92 -32.51 28.92
CA ALA A 288 20.16 -31.52 28.16
C ALA A 288 19.25 -32.17 27.09
N SER A 289 18.90 -33.46 27.26
CA SER A 289 18.05 -34.21 26.31
C SER A 289 16.66 -33.58 26.12
N PHE A 290 16.13 -32.91 27.15
CA PHE A 290 14.84 -32.20 27.06
C PHE A 290 14.86 -31.07 26.01
N VAL A 291 15.98 -30.34 25.89
CA VAL A 291 16.13 -29.27 24.89
C VAL A 291 16.05 -29.83 23.47
N LYS A 292 16.66 -31.00 23.24
CA LYS A 292 16.59 -31.67 21.94
C LYS A 292 15.16 -32.12 21.63
N LYS A 293 14.44 -32.68 22.61
CA LYS A 293 13.04 -33.09 22.46
C LYS A 293 12.13 -31.89 22.11
N ASP A 294 12.32 -30.77 22.79
CA ASP A 294 11.54 -29.56 22.53
C ASP A 294 11.86 -28.96 21.15
N LEU A 295 13.13 -28.95 20.76
CA LEU A 295 13.58 -28.53 19.42
C LEU A 295 12.99 -29.43 18.32
N GLU A 296 13.02 -30.75 18.49
CA GLU A 296 12.44 -31.72 17.55
C GLU A 296 10.93 -31.53 17.43
N ALA A 297 10.21 -31.43 18.55
CA ALA A 297 8.77 -31.19 18.56
C ALA A 297 8.39 -29.88 17.85
N MET A 298 9.19 -28.81 18.00
CA MET A 298 8.97 -27.58 17.26
C MET A 298 9.24 -27.72 15.76
N LYS A 299 10.28 -28.46 15.36
CA LYS A 299 10.57 -28.75 13.95
C LYS A 299 9.44 -29.57 13.32
N GLU A 300 8.92 -30.58 14.02
CA GLU A 300 7.75 -31.37 13.58
C GLU A 300 6.49 -30.51 13.42
N MET A 301 6.32 -29.49 14.28
CA MET A 301 5.24 -28.51 14.13
C MET A 301 5.45 -27.55 12.95
N GLY A 302 6.65 -27.54 12.35
CA GLY A 302 7.00 -26.72 11.18
C GLY A 302 7.55 -25.35 11.51
N PHE A 303 7.97 -25.06 12.75
CA PHE A 303 8.55 -23.74 13.07
C PHE A 303 9.91 -23.52 12.39
N ASN A 304 10.20 -22.26 12.03
CA ASN A 304 11.54 -21.84 11.63
C ASN A 304 12.34 -21.41 12.86
N ILE A 305 13.31 -22.23 13.27
CA ILE A 305 13.98 -22.07 14.56
C ILE A 305 15.42 -21.59 14.37
N GLU A 306 15.82 -20.59 15.13
CA GLU A 306 17.21 -20.19 15.32
C GLU A 306 17.59 -20.40 16.78
N GLU A 307 18.54 -21.31 17.03
CA GLU A 307 19.11 -21.53 18.35
C GLU A 307 20.03 -20.35 18.73
N ILE A 308 19.84 -19.80 19.93
CA ILE A 308 20.55 -18.60 20.37
C ILE A 308 21.07 -18.82 21.80
N ASP A 309 22.39 -18.76 21.97
CA ASP A 309 23.00 -18.59 23.29
C ASP A 309 23.14 -17.08 23.59
N ILE A 310 22.61 -16.61 24.72
CA ILE A 310 22.72 -15.20 25.14
C ILE A 310 23.95 -14.92 26.02
N GLU A 311 24.73 -15.92 26.41
CA GLU A 311 25.94 -15.72 27.20
C GLU A 311 26.94 -14.81 26.45
N GLY A 312 27.50 -13.83 27.16
CA GLY A 312 28.51 -12.90 26.61
C GLY A 312 27.99 -11.87 25.60
N LYS A 313 26.73 -11.97 25.13
CA LYS A 313 26.16 -11.02 24.17
C LYS A 313 25.84 -9.69 24.82
N LYS A 314 25.98 -8.59 24.07
CA LYS A 314 25.54 -7.25 24.48
C LYS A 314 24.13 -6.95 23.98
N GLN A 315 23.49 -5.94 24.59
CA GLN A 315 22.11 -5.54 24.28
C GLN A 315 21.86 -5.24 22.78
N GLY A 316 22.84 -4.66 22.08
CA GLY A 316 22.74 -4.36 20.66
C GLY A 316 22.72 -5.61 19.77
N GLU A 317 23.55 -6.60 20.10
CA GLU A 317 23.61 -7.89 19.40
C GLU A 317 22.34 -8.69 19.65
N LEU A 318 21.91 -8.76 20.92
CA LEU A 318 20.66 -9.43 21.28
C LEU A 318 19.45 -8.79 20.60
N LYS A 319 19.41 -7.46 20.49
CA LYS A 319 18.36 -6.77 19.72
C LYS A 319 18.34 -7.24 18.27
N LYS A 320 19.49 -7.33 17.60
CA LYS A 320 19.58 -7.76 16.19
C LYS A 320 19.08 -9.19 16.00
N LEU A 321 19.51 -10.11 16.88
CA LEU A 321 19.10 -11.52 16.82
C LEU A 321 17.59 -11.71 17.04
N LEU A 322 16.99 -10.90 17.91
CA LEU A 322 15.58 -11.08 18.30
C LEU A 322 14.59 -10.15 17.54
N ASP A 323 15.05 -9.14 16.79
CA ASP A 323 14.17 -8.10 16.21
C ASP A 323 13.15 -8.66 15.19
N SER A 324 13.56 -9.73 14.49
CA SER A 324 12.83 -10.42 13.42
C SER A 324 12.01 -11.61 13.92
N LYS A 325 12.12 -11.98 15.19
CA LYS A 325 11.46 -13.16 15.75
C LYS A 325 10.00 -12.87 16.08
N ASP A 326 9.13 -13.82 15.79
CA ASP A 326 7.73 -13.82 16.21
C ASP A 326 7.59 -14.38 17.65
N ILE A 327 8.46 -15.33 18.01
CA ILE A 327 8.50 -15.99 19.33
C ILE A 327 9.93 -15.95 19.87
N VAL A 328 10.08 -15.59 21.14
CA VAL A 328 11.29 -15.83 21.93
C VAL A 328 10.96 -16.95 22.91
N PHE A 329 11.50 -18.13 22.64
CA PHE A 329 11.33 -19.32 23.45
C PHE A 329 12.55 -19.49 24.34
N VAL A 330 12.37 -19.58 25.65
CA VAL A 330 13.44 -19.63 26.64
C VAL A 330 13.40 -20.95 27.37
N GLU A 331 14.41 -21.76 27.13
CA GLU A 331 14.50 -23.13 27.65
C GLU A 331 14.74 -23.24 29.16
N GLY A 332 14.49 -24.45 29.66
CA GLY A 332 14.82 -24.88 31.01
C GLY A 332 16.32 -25.10 31.23
N GLY A 333 16.71 -25.31 32.49
CA GLY A 333 18.09 -25.49 32.91
C GLY A 333 18.34 -24.76 34.23
N ASN A 334 19.52 -24.20 34.43
CA ASN A 334 19.85 -23.47 35.67
C ASN A 334 19.35 -22.02 35.63
N ALA A 335 18.37 -21.69 36.48
CA ALA A 335 17.74 -20.36 36.52
C ALA A 335 18.66 -19.25 37.03
N PHE A 336 19.62 -19.56 37.92
CA PHE A 336 20.61 -18.57 38.40
C PHE A 336 21.55 -18.15 37.27
N PHE A 337 22.08 -19.12 36.52
CA PHE A 337 22.93 -18.87 35.36
C PHE A 337 22.17 -18.10 34.27
N LEU A 338 20.95 -18.53 33.93
CA LEU A 338 20.11 -17.85 32.95
C LEU A 338 19.90 -16.37 33.31
N LEU A 339 19.54 -16.09 34.57
CA LEU A 339 19.29 -14.73 35.02
C LEU A 339 20.56 -13.86 35.01
N LYS A 340 21.73 -14.44 35.30
CA LYS A 340 23.03 -13.74 35.15
C LYS A 340 23.23 -13.30 33.71
N CYS A 341 23.13 -14.22 32.74
CA CYS A 341 23.32 -13.93 31.32
C CYS A 341 22.28 -12.93 30.79
N MET A 342 21.02 -13.05 31.22
CA MET A 342 19.95 -12.11 30.84
C MET A 342 20.23 -10.67 31.32
N ARG A 343 20.86 -10.52 32.49
CA ARG A 343 21.25 -9.20 33.02
C ARG A 343 22.43 -8.62 32.25
N GLU A 344 23.48 -9.41 32.06
CA GLU A 344 24.69 -9.01 31.33
C GLU A 344 24.37 -8.60 29.88
N SER A 345 23.44 -9.31 29.25
CA SER A 345 23.00 -9.02 27.88
C SER A 345 21.93 -7.94 27.74
N GLY A 346 21.35 -7.46 28.85
CA GLY A 346 20.24 -6.51 28.79
C GLY A 346 18.93 -7.08 28.23
N PHE A 347 18.74 -8.40 28.35
CA PHE A 347 17.59 -9.15 27.83
C PHE A 347 16.25 -8.57 28.28
N GLU A 348 16.11 -8.17 29.55
CA GLU A 348 14.86 -7.57 30.08
C GLU A 348 14.41 -6.38 29.22
N LYS A 349 15.34 -5.48 28.88
CA LYS A 349 15.04 -4.26 28.11
C LYS A 349 14.65 -4.60 26.67
N VAL A 350 15.33 -5.56 26.06
CA VAL A 350 15.02 -6.04 24.70
C VAL A 350 13.64 -6.70 24.68
N MET A 351 13.40 -7.66 25.57
CA MET A 351 12.15 -8.41 25.62
C MET A 351 10.93 -7.52 25.90
N ARG A 352 11.05 -6.52 26.79
CA ARG A 352 9.97 -5.55 27.02
C ARG A 352 9.59 -4.74 25.79
N LYS A 353 10.54 -4.44 24.89
CA LYS A 353 10.26 -3.77 23.61
C LYS A 353 9.61 -4.73 22.62
N LEU A 354 10.11 -5.96 22.53
CA LEU A 354 9.56 -7.00 21.65
C LEU A 354 8.11 -7.36 22.02
N LEU A 355 7.81 -7.54 23.32
CA LEU A 355 6.45 -7.77 23.80
C LEU A 355 5.48 -6.64 23.41
N LYS A 356 5.94 -5.37 23.38
CA LYS A 356 5.11 -4.23 22.93
C LYS A 356 4.83 -4.25 21.42
N ARG A 357 5.70 -4.89 20.63
CA ARG A 357 5.52 -5.11 19.19
C ARG A 357 4.67 -6.35 18.89
N GLY A 358 4.33 -7.14 19.92
CA GLY A 358 3.53 -8.35 19.79
C GLY A 358 4.34 -9.64 19.58
N VAL A 359 5.66 -9.63 19.82
CA VAL A 359 6.47 -10.85 19.92
C VAL A 359 6.04 -11.61 21.16
N VAL A 360 5.91 -12.94 21.06
CA VAL A 360 5.50 -13.81 22.16
C VAL A 360 6.71 -14.25 22.97
N TYR A 361 6.61 -14.20 24.31
CA TYR A 361 7.58 -14.87 25.18
C TYR A 361 7.03 -16.23 25.59
N ILE A 362 7.81 -17.29 25.42
CA ILE A 362 7.50 -18.61 25.98
C ILE A 362 8.66 -18.99 26.91
N GLY A 363 8.37 -19.20 28.18
CA GLY A 363 9.34 -19.66 29.17
C GLY A 363 9.07 -21.11 29.55
N VAL A 364 10.13 -21.90 29.66
CA VAL A 364 10.10 -23.29 30.11
C VAL A 364 10.92 -23.42 31.38
N SER A 365 10.35 -24.02 32.43
CA SER A 365 11.05 -24.26 33.71
C SER A 365 11.79 -23.00 34.21
N ALA A 366 13.13 -22.97 34.17
CA ALA A 366 13.96 -21.78 34.44
C ALA A 366 13.49 -20.52 33.68
N GLY A 367 13.17 -20.63 32.39
CA GLY A 367 12.60 -19.56 31.57
C GLY A 367 11.25 -19.04 32.10
N SER A 368 10.45 -19.89 32.75
CA SER A 368 9.22 -19.47 33.43
C SER A 368 9.51 -18.71 34.72
N ILE A 369 10.45 -19.21 35.51
CA ILE A 369 10.80 -18.62 36.82
C ILE A 369 11.41 -17.23 36.64
N VAL A 370 12.35 -17.04 35.70
CA VAL A 370 12.97 -15.74 35.46
C VAL A 370 11.99 -14.67 34.97
N ALA A 371 10.85 -15.04 34.39
CA ALA A 371 9.83 -14.09 33.96
C ALA A 371 9.12 -13.38 35.13
N GLY A 372 9.16 -13.99 36.33
CA GLY A 372 8.50 -13.50 37.54
C GLY A 372 9.10 -12.24 38.16
N GLN A 373 8.58 -11.84 39.32
CA GLN A 373 9.11 -10.70 40.07
C GLN A 373 10.50 -10.98 40.66
N THR A 374 10.69 -12.20 41.15
CA THR A 374 11.95 -12.74 41.68
C THR A 374 12.08 -14.22 41.33
N ILE A 375 13.30 -14.76 41.43
CA ILE A 375 13.58 -16.19 41.26
C ILE A 375 13.68 -16.96 42.59
N GLU A 376 13.06 -16.44 43.67
CA GLU A 376 13.16 -17.04 45.01
C GLU A 376 12.70 -18.51 45.05
N THR A 377 11.74 -18.88 44.19
CA THR A 377 11.19 -20.25 44.10
C THR A 377 12.22 -21.29 43.70
N VAL A 378 13.28 -20.88 43.00
CA VAL A 378 14.43 -21.74 42.64
C VAL A 378 15.12 -22.28 43.90
N GLY A 379 15.17 -21.48 44.96
CA GLY A 379 15.84 -21.85 46.22
C GLY A 379 14.99 -22.72 47.14
N TRP A 380 13.72 -23.00 46.81
CA TRP A 380 12.82 -23.71 47.73
C TRP A 380 13.04 -25.21 47.69
N ASN A 381 13.20 -25.80 46.51
CA ASN A 381 13.35 -27.25 46.33
C ASN A 381 14.79 -27.67 46.00
N ASN A 382 15.76 -26.75 46.10
CA ASN A 382 17.19 -26.97 45.82
C ASN A 382 17.50 -27.68 44.48
N ARG A 383 16.61 -27.57 43.48
CA ARG A 383 16.83 -28.18 42.16
C ARG A 383 18.00 -27.55 41.43
N ASP A 384 18.15 -26.22 41.53
CA ASP A 384 19.29 -25.51 40.95
C ASP A 384 20.26 -25.05 42.05
N LYS A 385 21.54 -25.31 41.84
CA LYS A 385 22.61 -24.73 42.68
C LYS A 385 23.01 -23.35 42.12
N ASN A 386 23.16 -22.37 43.00
CA ASN A 386 23.66 -21.03 42.65
C ASN A 386 25.19 -21.04 42.51
N THR A 387 25.69 -21.72 41.48
CA THR A 387 27.13 -21.85 41.19
C THR A 387 27.76 -20.53 40.71
N VAL A 388 26.92 -19.59 40.27
CA VAL A 388 27.35 -18.29 39.72
C VAL A 388 27.35 -17.16 40.75
N GLY A 389 27.06 -17.45 42.02
CA GLY A 389 27.11 -16.47 43.10
C GLY A 389 26.11 -15.31 42.95
N LEU A 390 24.96 -15.54 42.31
CA LEU A 390 23.97 -14.50 42.03
C LEU A 390 23.31 -14.03 43.33
N LYS A 391 23.61 -12.81 43.77
CA LYS A 391 23.06 -12.22 45.01
C LYS A 391 21.70 -11.55 44.82
N ASN A 392 21.52 -10.85 43.71
CA ASN A 392 20.26 -10.18 43.40
C ASN A 392 19.31 -11.20 42.76
N LEU A 393 18.16 -11.47 43.36
CA LEU A 393 17.18 -12.46 42.86
C LEU A 393 16.01 -11.84 42.10
N LYS A 394 16.03 -10.53 41.79
CA LYS A 394 14.98 -9.89 40.99
C LYS A 394 14.91 -10.49 39.58
N GLY A 395 13.75 -11.01 39.20
CA GLY A 395 13.51 -11.56 37.87
C GLY A 395 13.36 -10.46 36.82
N LEU A 396 12.94 -10.84 35.63
CA LEU A 396 12.66 -9.95 34.50
C LEU A 396 11.42 -9.08 34.74
N ARG A 397 10.54 -9.44 35.70
CA ARG A 397 9.30 -8.73 36.01
C ARG A 397 8.44 -8.54 34.76
N LEU A 398 8.29 -9.61 33.97
CA LEU A 398 7.42 -9.63 32.81
C LEU A 398 5.96 -9.90 33.23
N VAL A 399 5.76 -10.66 34.31
CA VAL A 399 4.47 -10.95 34.95
C VAL A 399 4.44 -10.46 36.41
N PRO A 400 3.27 -10.15 36.99
CA PRO A 400 3.14 -9.55 38.33
C PRO A 400 3.26 -10.55 39.50
N PHE A 401 3.63 -11.80 39.23
CA PHE A 401 3.72 -12.90 40.19
C PHE A 401 5.03 -13.68 40.03
N ASN A 402 5.35 -14.53 40.99
CA ASN A 402 6.40 -15.55 40.89
C ASN A 402 5.80 -16.88 40.43
N VAL A 403 6.64 -17.73 39.83
CA VAL A 403 6.23 -19.04 39.35
C VAL A 403 7.01 -20.13 40.07
N PHE A 404 6.31 -21.14 40.56
CA PHE A 404 6.86 -22.42 41.00
C PHE A 404 6.47 -23.46 39.95
N VAL A 405 7.48 -24.13 39.39
CA VAL A 405 7.31 -25.14 38.33
C VAL A 405 7.60 -26.53 38.87
N HIS A 406 7.15 -27.55 38.15
CA HIS A 406 7.34 -28.97 38.49
C HIS A 406 6.78 -29.36 39.86
N TYR A 407 5.62 -28.81 40.20
CA TYR A 407 4.95 -29.08 41.46
C TYR A 407 4.56 -30.55 41.59
N GLN A 408 4.90 -31.12 42.73
CA GLN A 408 4.44 -32.42 43.21
C GLN A 408 3.82 -32.27 44.61
N SER A 409 2.88 -33.13 44.97
CA SER A 409 2.08 -33.03 46.22
C SER A 409 2.94 -32.97 47.49
N GLU A 410 4.08 -33.63 47.50
CA GLU A 410 5.02 -33.72 48.62
C GLU A 410 5.66 -32.35 48.94
N GLN A 411 5.64 -31.42 47.99
CA GLN A 411 6.21 -30.08 48.12
C GLN A 411 5.24 -29.08 48.77
N ALA A 412 3.98 -29.47 49.01
CA ALA A 412 2.94 -28.57 49.50
C ALA A 412 3.32 -27.86 50.81
N GLU A 413 3.83 -28.59 51.81
CA GLU A 413 4.15 -28.00 53.12
C GLU A 413 5.35 -27.03 53.05
N MET A 414 6.39 -27.39 52.30
CA MET A 414 7.53 -26.51 52.04
C MET A 414 7.07 -25.22 51.33
N ILE A 415 6.21 -25.32 50.33
CA ILE A 415 5.69 -24.15 49.62
C ILE A 415 4.86 -23.28 50.58
N LYS A 416 3.96 -23.86 51.38
CA LYS A 416 3.17 -23.13 52.38
C LYS A 416 4.04 -22.38 53.38
N GLN A 417 5.14 -22.99 53.84
CA GLN A 417 6.09 -22.35 54.75
C GLN A 417 6.78 -21.16 54.09
N ASN A 418 7.38 -21.35 52.91
CA ASN A 418 8.08 -20.30 52.18
C ASN A 418 7.16 -19.16 51.71
N LEU A 419 5.89 -19.46 51.43
CA LEU A 419 4.90 -18.47 51.00
C LEU A 419 4.58 -17.41 52.09
N ARG A 420 4.82 -17.73 53.37
CA ARG A 420 4.69 -16.79 54.50
C ARG A 420 5.68 -15.65 54.43
N GLU A 421 6.87 -15.90 53.87
CA GLU A 421 7.96 -14.92 53.76
C GLU A 421 8.03 -14.25 52.38
N SER A 422 7.52 -14.94 51.35
CA SER A 422 7.40 -14.36 50.00
C SER A 422 6.59 -13.06 50.03
N LYS A 423 6.96 -12.10 49.17
CA LYS A 423 6.26 -10.81 49.02
C LYS A 423 5.34 -10.75 47.82
N HIS A 424 5.51 -11.65 46.85
CA HIS A 424 4.81 -11.60 45.57
C HIS A 424 3.76 -12.71 45.47
N PRO A 425 2.66 -12.53 44.71
CA PRO A 425 1.74 -13.62 44.45
C PRO A 425 2.48 -14.79 43.79
N LEU A 426 2.08 -16.02 44.10
CA LEU A 426 2.67 -17.22 43.55
C LEU A 426 1.70 -17.90 42.58
N ARG A 427 2.25 -18.46 41.51
CA ARG A 427 1.57 -19.40 40.63
C ARG A 427 2.33 -20.70 40.61
N ILE A 428 1.62 -21.80 40.78
CA ILE A 428 2.20 -23.14 40.92
C ILE A 428 1.75 -23.94 39.71
N LEU A 429 2.70 -24.61 39.06
CA LEU A 429 2.47 -25.41 37.87
C LEU A 429 2.97 -26.82 38.08
N THR A 430 2.13 -27.80 37.80
CA THR A 430 2.56 -29.19 37.57
C THR A 430 3.28 -29.29 36.22
N ASP A 431 3.83 -30.46 35.91
CA ASP A 431 4.46 -30.72 34.59
C ASP A 431 3.46 -30.67 33.44
N GLU A 432 2.18 -30.93 33.71
CA GLU A 432 1.11 -30.90 32.70
C GLU A 432 0.44 -29.53 32.55
N GLN A 433 0.94 -28.49 33.23
CA GLN A 433 0.30 -27.18 33.32
C GLN A 433 1.17 -26.05 32.76
N ALA A 434 0.47 -25.05 32.21
CA ALA A 434 1.07 -23.78 31.81
C ALA A 434 0.15 -22.61 32.16
N ILE A 435 0.70 -21.40 32.23
CA ILE A 435 -0.06 -20.16 32.37
C ILE A 435 0.15 -19.28 31.15
N LEU A 436 -0.96 -18.90 30.52
CA LEU A 436 -1.00 -17.92 29.45
C LEU A 436 -1.42 -16.56 30.02
N VAL A 437 -0.57 -15.55 29.87
CA VAL A 437 -0.85 -14.15 30.17
C VAL A 437 -1.02 -13.40 28.87
N GLN A 438 -2.21 -12.84 28.65
CA GLN A 438 -2.53 -11.97 27.52
C GLN A 438 -3.06 -10.64 28.04
N GLY A 439 -2.16 -9.64 28.10
CA GLY A 439 -2.50 -8.30 28.59
C GLY A 439 -2.80 -8.32 30.09
N ARG A 440 -4.09 -8.24 30.46
CA ARG A 440 -4.54 -8.33 31.86
C ARG A 440 -5.18 -9.68 32.20
N THR A 441 -5.44 -10.51 31.19
CA THR A 441 -6.05 -11.82 31.35
C THR A 441 -4.96 -12.84 31.62
N MET A 442 -5.25 -13.77 32.52
CA MET A 442 -4.41 -14.91 32.86
C MET A 442 -5.28 -16.16 32.78
N LEU A 443 -4.80 -17.20 32.10
CA LEU A 443 -5.48 -18.47 31.93
C LEU A 443 -4.52 -19.60 32.32
N LEU A 444 -5.00 -20.50 33.17
CA LEU A 444 -4.35 -21.80 33.38
C LEU A 444 -4.69 -22.70 32.19
N LEU A 445 -3.69 -23.41 31.71
CA LEU A 445 -3.73 -24.33 30.59
C LEU A 445 -3.19 -25.69 31.04
N GLY A 446 -3.58 -26.74 30.33
CA GLY A 446 -3.15 -28.10 30.64
C GLY A 446 -4.14 -28.87 31.51
N LYS A 447 -3.70 -29.98 32.10
CA LYS A 447 -4.55 -30.91 32.85
C LYS A 447 -4.50 -30.63 34.36
N GLY A 448 -5.59 -30.98 35.05
CA GLY A 448 -5.72 -30.83 36.50
C GLY A 448 -6.21 -29.45 36.94
N GLU A 449 -6.57 -29.35 38.22
CA GLU A 449 -7.04 -28.11 38.84
C GLU A 449 -5.89 -27.15 39.17
N GLU A 450 -6.22 -25.86 39.34
CA GLU A 450 -5.24 -24.87 39.78
C GLU A 450 -4.73 -25.21 41.19
N VAL A 451 -3.42 -25.39 41.33
CA VAL A 451 -2.80 -25.52 42.64
C VAL A 451 -2.58 -24.13 43.21
N ALA A 452 -3.33 -23.79 44.25
CA ALA A 452 -3.18 -22.53 44.96
C ALA A 452 -3.11 -22.78 46.47
N PHE A 453 -2.19 -22.08 47.13
CA PHE A 453 -2.14 -22.00 48.58
C PHE A 453 -2.46 -20.58 49.00
N GLU A 454 -3.38 -20.42 49.94
CA GLU A 454 -3.66 -19.12 50.53
C GLU A 454 -2.48 -18.69 51.40
N ARG A 455 -2.14 -17.40 51.32
CA ARG A 455 -1.31 -16.81 52.37
C ARG A 455 -2.12 -16.81 53.65
N ALA A 456 -1.58 -17.41 54.71
CA ALA A 456 -2.10 -17.19 56.06
C ALA A 456 -2.20 -15.68 56.28
N LYS A 457 -3.41 -15.19 56.58
CA LYS A 457 -3.60 -13.79 57.00
C LYS A 457 -2.72 -13.58 58.23
N LYS A 458 -1.80 -12.63 58.16
CA LYS A 458 -1.05 -12.17 59.32
C LYS A 458 -1.97 -11.50 60.32
#